data_AF-M5E4F7-F1
#
_entry.id   AF-M5E4F7-F1
#
_cell.length_a   1.000
_cell.length_b   1.000
_cell.length_c   1.000
_cell.angle_alpha   90.00
_cell.angle_beta   90.00
_cell.angle_gamma   90.00
#
_symmetry.space_group_name_H-M   'P 1'
#
loop_
_entity.id
_entity.type
_entity.pdbx_description
1 polymer ?
#
loop_
_entity_poly.entity_id
_entity_poly.type
_entity_poly.pdbx_seq_one_letter_code
_entity_poly.pdbx_strand_id
1 'polypeptide(L)'
;MLQHLLILHLQIEGKYCISKAGISISHAEKFGTEFKRGEVKSLEVNGFEKVVKCKKGEEYRAKSVVIATGAEPRKLGIKGEEEFKGKGVSYCATCDADLFTDLDIVVVGNGNSAVEESIYLSKFVNKITMIVIHDEGVMDAEKILQEKAMENEKIDFVWNSVLEEIKGDGLVEKAVVKNIKNGEKSELDCSGVFFL
;
A
#
# COMPACT_ATOMS: atom_id res chain seq x y z
N MET A 1 -30.54 14.49 25.05
CA MET A 1 -30.87 15.01 23.71
C MET A 1 -29.56 15.25 22.97
N LEU A 2 -28.99 14.22 22.33
CA LEU A 2 -27.82 14.36 21.45
C LEU A 2 -28.09 13.49 20.23
N GLN A 3 -28.63 14.12 19.20
CA GLN A 3 -28.80 13.56 17.86
C GLN A 3 -27.73 14.20 16.97
N HIS A 4 -26.47 13.84 17.10
CA HIS A 4 -25.49 14.26 16.11
C HIS A 4 -24.65 13.07 15.65
N LEU A 5 -24.48 13.04 14.33
CA LEU A 5 -23.57 12.22 13.58
C LEU A 5 -22.24 12.11 14.34
N LEU A 6 -21.98 10.96 14.93
CA LEU A 6 -20.71 10.70 15.57
C LEU A 6 -19.73 10.32 14.46
N ILE A 7 -19.02 11.31 13.93
CA ILE A 7 -17.84 11.06 13.07
C ILE A 7 -16.75 10.58 14.01
N LEU A 8 -16.87 9.31 14.34
CA LEU A 8 -15.87 8.58 15.06
C LEU A 8 -14.69 8.39 14.10
N HIS A 9 -13.68 9.25 14.23
CA HIS A 9 -12.36 9.04 13.66
C HIS A 9 -11.71 7.91 14.46
N LEU A 10 -12.20 6.70 14.21
CA LEU A 10 -12.03 5.57 15.10
C LEU A 10 -11.36 4.45 14.34
N GLN A 11 -10.13 4.21 14.74
CA GLN A 11 -9.22 3.21 14.20
C GLN A 11 -9.74 1.81 14.51
N ILE A 12 -9.79 0.92 13.52
CA ILE A 12 -9.85 -0.51 13.75
C ILE A 12 -8.41 -1.00 13.60
N GLU A 13 -7.89 -1.65 14.63
CA GLU A 13 -6.52 -2.18 14.76
C GLU A 13 -5.42 -1.12 14.87
N GLY A 14 -4.91 -0.96 16.10
CA GLY A 14 -4.02 0.12 16.48
C GLY A 14 -2.73 0.22 15.67
N LYS A 15 -2.60 1.35 14.95
CA LYS A 15 -1.41 2.22 14.87
C LYS A 15 -1.79 3.53 14.16
N TYR A 16 -1.11 4.60 14.56
CA TYR A 16 -1.49 5.98 14.33
C TYR A 16 -1.66 6.32 12.84
N CYS A 17 -2.89 6.65 12.43
CA CYS A 17 -3.09 7.55 11.30
C CYS A 17 -2.79 8.96 11.80
N ILE A 18 -1.50 9.29 11.89
CA ILE A 18 -1.11 10.70 11.94
C ILE A 18 -1.67 11.26 10.65
N SER A 19 -2.70 12.08 10.75
CA SER A 19 -3.14 12.94 9.66
C SER A 19 -1.89 13.65 9.11
N LYS A 20 -1.34 13.16 7.99
CA LYS A 20 -0.38 13.92 7.21
C LYS A 20 -1.00 15.23 6.68
N ALA A 21 -2.30 15.45 6.90
CA ALA A 21 -3.00 16.70 6.68
C ALA A 21 -3.37 17.39 8.03
N GLY A 22 -2.41 18.04 8.68
CA GLY A 22 -2.66 18.87 9.88
C GLY A 22 -3.70 19.98 9.67
N ILE A 23 -4.05 20.29 8.42
CA ILE A 23 -5.06 21.28 8.03
C ILE A 23 -6.51 20.75 8.27
N SER A 24 -6.73 19.43 8.31
CA SER A 24 -8.09 18.86 8.30
C SER A 24 -8.79 18.87 9.67
N ILE A 25 -8.07 18.61 10.76
CA ILE A 25 -8.66 18.50 12.10
C ILE A 25 -9.16 19.87 12.58
N SER A 26 -8.31 20.90 12.51
CA SER A 26 -8.66 22.26 12.92
C SER A 26 -9.82 22.85 12.11
N HIS A 27 -9.98 22.42 10.86
CA HIS A 27 -11.14 22.77 10.03
C HIS A 27 -12.41 22.14 10.61
N ALA A 28 -12.42 20.83 10.85
CA ALA A 28 -13.61 20.12 11.37
C ALA A 28 -14.02 20.57 12.77
N GLU A 29 -13.06 20.92 13.63
CA GLU A 29 -13.30 21.48 14.97
C GLU A 29 -14.05 22.82 14.90
N LYS A 30 -13.73 23.68 13.92
CA LYS A 30 -14.44 24.98 13.71
C LYS A 30 -15.93 24.80 13.40
N PHE A 31 -16.33 23.65 12.86
CA PHE A 31 -17.73 23.31 12.60
C PHE A 31 -18.39 22.50 13.72
N GLY A 32 -17.72 22.38 14.89
CA GLY A 32 -18.28 21.73 16.08
C GLY A 32 -18.10 20.20 16.12
N THR A 33 -17.18 19.64 15.32
CA THR A 33 -16.88 18.20 15.38
C THR A 33 -16.15 17.85 16.68
N GLU A 34 -16.68 16.91 17.46
CA GLU A 34 -15.99 16.37 18.63
C GLU A 34 -15.04 15.22 18.25
N PHE A 35 -13.76 15.36 18.58
CA PHE A 35 -12.78 14.29 18.41
C PHE A 35 -12.58 13.51 19.72
N LYS A 36 -12.71 12.19 19.64
CA LYS A 36 -12.34 11.26 20.72
C LYS A 36 -11.18 10.39 20.24
N ARG A 37 -10.11 10.32 21.02
CA ARG A 37 -8.97 9.43 20.73
C ARG A 37 -9.24 8.05 21.33
N GLY A 38 -9.31 7.04 20.48
CA GLY A 38 -9.53 5.66 20.89
C GLY A 38 -9.38 4.69 19.73
N GLU A 39 -9.10 3.44 20.06
CA GLU A 39 -9.08 2.33 19.11
C GLU A 39 -10.43 1.59 19.23
N VAL A 40 -11.18 1.50 18.14
CA VAL A 40 -12.38 0.67 18.04
C VAL A 40 -12.00 -0.78 17.89
N LYS A 41 -12.67 -1.59 18.68
CA LYS A 41 -12.57 -3.04 18.63
C LYS A 41 -13.72 -3.65 17.85
N SER A 42 -14.93 -3.13 18.00
CA SER A 42 -16.10 -3.67 17.32
C SER A 42 -17.21 -2.65 17.12
N LEU A 43 -18.07 -2.95 16.15
CA LEU A 43 -19.31 -2.23 15.85
C LEU A 43 -20.47 -3.23 15.94
N GLU A 44 -21.43 -2.95 16.82
CA GLU A 44 -22.69 -3.69 16.90
C GLU A 44 -23.79 -2.89 16.23
N VAL A 45 -24.51 -3.52 15.30
CA VAL A 45 -25.58 -2.89 14.52
C VAL A 45 -26.91 -3.51 14.92
N ASN A 46 -27.66 -2.80 15.75
CA ASN A 46 -28.94 -3.26 16.31
C ASN A 46 -30.06 -2.31 15.87
N GLY A 47 -30.63 -2.58 14.69
CA GLY A 47 -31.69 -1.73 14.11
C GLY A 47 -31.21 -0.30 13.87
N PHE A 48 -31.90 0.68 14.46
CA PHE A 48 -31.57 2.10 14.28
C PHE A 48 -30.38 2.57 15.11
N GLU A 49 -30.00 1.83 16.15
CA GLU A 49 -28.89 2.17 17.02
C GLU A 49 -27.63 1.36 16.69
N LYS A 50 -26.50 2.04 16.61
CA LYS A 50 -25.17 1.46 16.38
C LYS A 50 -24.36 1.69 17.64
N VAL A 51 -23.73 0.64 18.17
CA VAL A 51 -22.88 0.70 19.35
C VAL A 51 -21.44 0.46 18.92
N VAL A 52 -20.58 1.44 19.14
CA VAL A 52 -19.16 1.36 18.84
C VAL A 52 -18.39 1.10 20.14
N LYS A 53 -17.69 -0.02 20.20
CA LYS A 53 -16.95 -0.46 21.39
C LYS A 53 -15.46 -0.19 21.22
N CYS A 54 -14.89 0.55 22.14
CA CYS A 54 -13.48 0.90 22.15
C CYS A 54 -12.67 -0.08 23.02
N LYS A 55 -11.39 -0.21 22.71
CA LYS A 55 -10.47 -1.13 23.39
C LYS A 55 -10.30 -0.87 24.88
N LYS A 56 -10.44 0.39 25.33
CA LYS A 56 -10.34 0.78 26.74
C LYS A 56 -11.70 0.73 27.47
N GLY A 57 -12.73 0.17 26.83
CA GLY A 57 -14.04 -0.07 27.42
C GLY A 57 -15.06 1.04 27.20
N GLU A 58 -14.71 2.15 26.52
CA GLU A 58 -15.67 3.19 26.17
C GLU A 58 -16.65 2.68 25.10
N GLU A 59 -17.92 3.04 25.25
CA GLU A 59 -18.96 2.75 24.27
C GLU A 59 -19.59 4.04 23.76
N TYR A 60 -19.84 4.08 22.46
CA TYR A 60 -20.49 5.19 21.80
C TYR A 60 -21.74 4.72 21.07
N ARG A 61 -22.85 5.45 21.20
CA ARG A 61 -24.12 5.15 20.52
C ARG A 61 -24.39 6.19 19.46
N ALA A 62 -24.72 5.74 18.25
CA ALA A 62 -25.03 6.62 17.14
C ALA A 62 -26.16 6.05 16.26
N LYS A 63 -26.91 6.93 15.59
CA LYS A 63 -27.88 6.52 14.58
C LYS A 63 -27.22 6.09 13.27
N SER A 64 -26.05 6.63 12.99
CA SER A 64 -25.25 6.38 11.79
C SER A 64 -23.76 6.35 12.17
N VAL A 65 -22.99 5.50 11.50
CA VAL A 65 -21.54 5.37 11.67
C VAL A 65 -20.90 5.49 10.29
N VAL A 66 -19.87 6.34 10.18
CA VAL A 66 -19.04 6.46 8.97
C VAL A 66 -17.71 5.80 9.28
N ILE A 67 -17.35 4.76 8.53
CA ILE A 67 -16.08 4.05 8.68
C ILE A 67 -15.08 4.66 7.70
N ALA A 68 -14.06 5.32 8.25
CA ALA A 68 -12.99 5.96 7.50
C ALA A 68 -11.62 5.57 8.08
N THR A 69 -11.46 4.29 8.43
CA THR A 69 -10.25 3.74 9.06
C THR A 69 -9.03 3.71 8.14
N GLY A 70 -9.23 3.91 6.85
CA GLY A 70 -8.19 3.77 5.83
C GLY A 70 -7.78 2.31 5.63
N ALA A 71 -6.66 2.14 4.94
CA ALA A 71 -5.96 0.88 4.75
C ALA A 71 -4.45 1.12 4.88
N GLU A 72 -3.71 0.09 5.26
CA GLU A 72 -2.24 0.12 5.29
C GLU A 72 -1.69 -0.81 4.20
N PRO A 73 -0.59 -0.44 3.52
CA PRO A 73 0.06 -1.34 2.58
C PRO A 73 0.59 -2.57 3.32
N ARG A 74 0.52 -3.72 2.65
CA ARG A 74 1.12 -4.96 3.17
C ARG A 74 2.64 -4.83 3.08
N LYS A 75 3.31 -4.98 4.22
CA LYS A 75 4.77 -4.98 4.30
C LYS A 75 5.30 -6.41 4.21
N LEU A 76 6.40 -6.61 3.48
CA LEU A 76 7.05 -7.92 3.42
C LEU A 76 7.97 -8.17 4.62
N GLY A 77 8.43 -7.10 5.28
CA GLY A 77 9.33 -7.20 6.43
C GLY A 77 10.75 -7.62 6.04
N ILE A 78 11.15 -7.39 4.78
CA ILE A 78 12.49 -7.73 4.29
C ILE A 78 13.52 -6.66 4.66
N LYS A 79 14.79 -7.03 4.60
CA LYS A 79 15.89 -6.08 4.82
C LYS A 79 15.86 -4.99 3.74
N GLY A 80 15.99 -3.74 4.16
CA GLY A 80 15.96 -2.56 3.30
C GLY A 80 14.58 -1.94 3.09
N GLU A 81 13.47 -2.68 3.27
CA GLU A 81 12.12 -2.14 3.00
C GLU A 81 11.80 -0.88 3.82
N GLU A 82 11.94 -0.94 5.14
CA GLU A 82 11.68 0.23 6.00
C GLU A 82 12.80 1.27 5.93
N GLU A 83 14.05 0.84 5.70
CA GLU A 83 15.23 1.71 5.67
C GLU A 83 15.19 2.66 4.47
N PHE A 84 14.80 2.14 3.31
CA PHE A 84 14.71 2.88 2.05
C PHE A 84 13.31 3.47 1.79
N LYS A 85 12.40 3.42 2.76
CA LYS A 85 11.06 4.00 2.65
C LYS A 85 11.15 5.51 2.36
N GLY A 86 10.63 5.93 1.21
CA GLY A 86 10.73 7.32 0.74
C GLY A 86 12.13 7.71 0.21
N LYS A 87 13.03 6.73 0.03
CA LYS A 87 14.38 6.84 -0.52
C LYS A 87 14.59 5.87 -1.69
N GLY A 88 13.51 5.54 -2.39
CA GLY A 88 13.47 4.54 -3.46
C GLY A 88 12.46 3.42 -3.21
N VAL A 89 12.03 3.17 -1.96
CA VAL A 89 10.89 2.29 -1.67
C VAL A 89 9.58 3.07 -1.67
N SER A 90 8.62 2.63 -2.48
CA SER A 90 7.28 3.19 -2.61
C SER A 90 6.17 2.14 -2.44
N TYR A 91 4.99 2.61 -2.02
CA TYR A 91 3.75 1.85 -1.90
C TYR A 91 2.58 2.50 -2.66
N CYS A 92 2.87 3.48 -3.53
CA CYS A 92 1.83 4.20 -4.29
C CYS A 92 2.42 4.63 -5.64
N ALA A 93 2.11 3.90 -6.71
CA ALA A 93 2.60 4.26 -8.04
C ALA A 93 2.12 5.66 -8.45
N THR A 94 0.85 5.96 -8.25
CA THR A 94 0.24 7.23 -8.69
C THR A 94 0.77 8.45 -7.93
N CYS A 95 1.25 8.26 -6.71
CA CYS A 95 1.82 9.34 -5.90
C CYS A 95 3.25 9.66 -6.33
N ASP A 96 4.04 8.62 -6.64
CA ASP A 96 5.49 8.73 -6.75
C ASP A 96 6.01 8.58 -8.18
N ALA A 97 5.18 8.22 -9.17
CA ALA A 97 5.59 7.92 -10.55
C ALA A 97 6.52 8.97 -11.17
N ASP A 98 6.19 10.26 -11.03
CA ASP A 98 6.92 11.36 -11.64
C ASP A 98 8.37 11.47 -11.11
N LEU A 99 8.62 11.00 -9.88
CA LEU A 99 9.94 10.98 -9.24
C LEU A 99 10.88 9.93 -9.86
N PHE A 100 10.33 8.96 -10.60
CA PHE A 100 11.09 7.86 -11.22
C PHE A 100 11.11 7.96 -12.75
N THR A 101 10.82 9.14 -13.29
CA THR A 101 10.87 9.40 -14.73
C THR A 101 12.25 9.03 -15.29
N ASP A 102 12.25 8.24 -16.36
CA ASP A 102 13.45 7.73 -17.03
C ASP A 102 14.37 6.85 -16.16
N LEU A 103 13.91 6.38 -14.99
CA LEU A 103 14.65 5.45 -14.14
C LEU A 103 14.19 4.01 -14.31
N ASP A 104 15.03 3.06 -13.90
CA ASP A 104 14.68 1.64 -13.84
C ASP A 104 14.14 1.28 -12.46
N ILE A 105 13.01 0.57 -12.42
CA ILE A 105 12.34 0.21 -11.17
C ILE A 105 12.00 -1.28 -11.12
N VAL A 106 11.84 -1.78 -9.90
CA VAL A 106 11.32 -3.10 -9.60
C VAL A 106 9.92 -2.95 -9.02
N VAL A 107 8.98 -3.78 -9.49
CA VAL A 107 7.64 -3.90 -8.91
C VAL A 107 7.50 -5.28 -8.27
N VAL A 108 7.04 -5.31 -7.02
CA VAL A 108 6.80 -6.52 -6.26
C VAL A 108 5.30 -6.74 -6.18
N GLY A 109 4.81 -7.75 -6.89
CA GLY A 109 3.39 -8.13 -6.90
C GLY A 109 2.96 -8.69 -8.26
N ASN A 110 1.95 -9.55 -8.24
CA ASN A 110 1.43 -10.27 -9.43
C ASN A 110 -0.11 -10.26 -9.52
N GLY A 111 -0.78 -9.48 -8.67
CA GLY A 111 -2.24 -9.28 -8.70
C GLY A 111 -2.65 -8.07 -9.54
N ASN A 112 -3.96 -7.78 -9.58
CA ASN A 112 -4.53 -6.68 -10.37
C ASN A 112 -3.83 -5.33 -10.09
N SER A 113 -3.64 -4.96 -8.82
CA SER A 113 -2.99 -3.70 -8.43
C SER A 113 -1.58 -3.59 -9.00
N ALA A 114 -0.72 -4.58 -8.77
CA ALA A 114 0.63 -4.60 -9.30
C ALA A 114 0.70 -4.49 -10.83
N VAL A 115 -0.14 -5.24 -11.55
CA VAL A 115 -0.12 -5.26 -13.02
C VAL A 115 -0.68 -3.95 -13.60
N GLU A 116 -1.82 -3.47 -13.10
CA GLU A 116 -2.43 -2.21 -13.54
C GLU A 116 -1.52 -1.01 -13.26
N GLU A 117 -0.94 -0.96 -12.06
CA GLU A 117 -0.02 0.11 -11.68
C GLU A 117 1.32 0.03 -12.43
N SER A 118 1.80 -1.17 -12.79
CA SER A 118 2.99 -1.31 -13.66
C SER A 118 2.73 -0.76 -15.07
N ILE A 119 1.56 -1.04 -15.66
CA ILE A 119 1.16 -0.47 -16.95
C ILE A 119 1.04 1.06 -16.86
N TYR A 120 0.61 1.59 -15.71
CA TYR A 120 0.61 3.03 -15.47
C TYR A 120 2.04 3.60 -15.37
N LEU A 121 2.90 2.98 -14.56
CA LEU A 121 4.29 3.40 -14.33
C LEU A 121 5.12 3.36 -15.62
N SER A 122 4.86 2.44 -16.54
CA SER A 122 5.60 2.30 -17.80
C SER A 122 5.55 3.56 -18.67
N LYS A 123 4.61 4.47 -18.41
CA LYS A 123 4.51 5.77 -19.09
C LYS A 123 5.55 6.78 -18.62
N PHE A 124 6.14 6.58 -17.45
CA PHE A 124 7.07 7.50 -16.80
C PHE A 124 8.48 6.92 -16.77
N VAL A 125 8.60 5.67 -16.33
CA VAL A 125 9.89 5.03 -16.06
C VAL A 125 10.57 4.55 -17.35
N ASN A 126 11.88 4.32 -17.29
CA ASN A 126 12.62 3.74 -18.42
C ASN A 126 12.27 2.24 -18.57
N LYS A 127 12.39 1.47 -17.48
CA LYS A 127 12.11 0.04 -17.47
C LYS A 127 11.53 -0.43 -16.14
N ILE A 128 10.65 -1.43 -16.20
CA ILE A 128 10.04 -2.11 -15.06
C ILE A 128 10.49 -3.55 -15.07
N THR A 129 10.95 -4.05 -13.92
CA THR A 129 11.08 -5.49 -13.68
C THR A 129 10.07 -5.94 -12.64
N MET A 130 9.07 -6.71 -13.06
CA MET A 130 8.06 -7.28 -12.17
C MET A 130 8.54 -8.59 -11.57
N ILE A 131 8.57 -8.70 -10.24
CA ILE A 131 8.85 -9.95 -9.54
C ILE A 131 7.55 -10.72 -9.36
N VAL A 132 7.48 -11.90 -9.97
CA VAL A 132 6.29 -12.76 -9.96
C VAL A 132 6.60 -14.08 -9.27
N ILE A 133 5.78 -14.45 -8.29
CA ILE A 133 5.96 -15.67 -7.48
C ILE A 133 5.56 -16.95 -8.23
N HIS A 134 4.81 -16.83 -9.32
CA HIS A 134 4.32 -17.95 -10.10
C HIS A 134 5.26 -18.34 -11.24
N ASP A 135 4.89 -19.44 -11.88
CA ASP A 135 5.49 -19.90 -13.11
C ASP A 135 5.35 -18.90 -14.26
N GLU A 136 6.23 -19.06 -15.26
CA GLU A 136 6.26 -18.21 -16.43
C GLU A 136 4.88 -18.16 -17.11
N GLY A 137 4.41 -16.93 -17.37
CA GLY A 137 3.13 -16.68 -18.00
C GLY A 137 1.92 -16.77 -17.06
N VAL A 138 2.12 -16.99 -15.75
CA VAL A 138 1.03 -17.10 -14.77
C VAL A 138 1.07 -15.91 -13.80
N MET A 139 -0.05 -15.19 -13.69
CA MET A 139 -0.26 -14.12 -12.72
C MET A 139 -1.66 -14.23 -12.09
N ASP A 140 -1.86 -13.60 -10.93
CA ASP A 140 -3.16 -13.55 -10.23
C ASP A 140 -4.09 -12.48 -10.83
N ALA A 141 -3.53 -11.56 -11.62
CA ALA A 141 -4.27 -10.50 -12.28
C ALA A 141 -5.26 -11.04 -13.32
N GLU A 142 -6.24 -10.22 -13.71
CA GLU A 142 -7.16 -10.56 -14.79
C GLU A 142 -6.42 -10.73 -16.12
N LYS A 143 -6.86 -11.70 -16.93
CA LYS A 143 -6.18 -12.10 -18.18
C LYS A 143 -5.90 -10.92 -19.13
N ILE A 144 -6.83 -9.98 -19.24
CA ILE A 144 -6.66 -8.79 -20.09
C ILE A 144 -5.53 -7.87 -19.58
N LEU A 145 -5.31 -7.79 -18.27
CA LEU A 145 -4.19 -7.03 -17.70
C LEU A 145 -2.88 -7.76 -17.93
N GLN A 146 -2.88 -9.09 -17.80
CA GLN A 146 -1.70 -9.91 -18.09
C GLN A 146 -1.23 -9.73 -19.53
N GLU A 147 -2.15 -9.84 -20.50
CA GLU A 147 -1.87 -9.64 -21.93
C GLU A 147 -1.27 -8.25 -22.19
N LYS A 148 -1.89 -7.19 -21.67
CA LYS A 148 -1.38 -5.82 -21.81
C LYS A 148 0.01 -5.61 -21.19
N ALA A 149 0.29 -6.24 -20.06
CA ALA A 149 1.59 -6.13 -19.41
C ALA A 149 2.67 -6.90 -20.18
N MET A 150 2.35 -8.10 -20.70
CA MET A 150 3.26 -8.91 -21.51
C MET A 150 3.56 -8.29 -22.89
N GLU A 151 2.63 -7.53 -23.46
CA GLU A 151 2.82 -6.80 -24.72
C GLU A 151 3.64 -5.50 -24.54
N ASN A 152 3.89 -5.06 -23.31
CA ASN A 152 4.57 -3.81 -23.03
C ASN A 152 6.09 -3.97 -23.00
N GLU A 153 6.78 -3.39 -23.98
CA GLU A 153 8.23 -3.49 -24.14
C GLU A 153 9.06 -2.94 -22.97
N LYS A 154 8.45 -2.13 -22.09
CA LYS A 154 9.12 -1.60 -20.88
C LYS A 154 8.94 -2.49 -19.65
N ILE A 155 8.13 -3.56 -19.73
CA ILE A 155 7.83 -4.43 -18.59
C ILE A 155 8.48 -5.79 -18.83
N ASP A 156 9.52 -6.07 -18.06
CA ASP A 156 10.13 -7.39 -17.96
C ASP A 156 9.61 -8.13 -16.71
N PHE A 157 9.73 -9.45 -16.74
CA PHE A 157 9.26 -10.31 -15.66
C PHE A 157 10.38 -11.20 -15.14
N VAL A 158 10.46 -11.30 -13.81
CA VAL A 158 11.29 -12.28 -13.11
C VAL A 158 10.35 -13.27 -12.42
N TRP A 159 10.16 -14.40 -13.10
CA TRP A 159 9.25 -15.46 -12.67
C TRP A 159 9.83 -16.31 -11.54
N ASN A 160 8.96 -17.08 -10.88
CA ASN A 160 9.31 -18.02 -9.82
C ASN A 160 10.18 -17.38 -8.73
N SER A 161 9.90 -16.12 -8.36
CA SER A 161 10.86 -15.34 -7.59
C SER A 161 10.21 -14.47 -6.53
N VAL A 162 10.98 -14.18 -5.49
CA VAL A 162 10.62 -13.27 -4.39
C VAL A 162 11.73 -12.25 -4.17
N LEU A 163 11.36 -11.04 -3.77
CA LEU A 163 12.31 -10.04 -3.31
C LEU A 163 12.82 -10.42 -1.90
N GLU A 164 14.13 -10.46 -1.71
CA GLU A 164 14.75 -10.88 -0.45
C GLU A 164 15.40 -9.73 0.32
N GLU A 165 16.01 -8.78 -0.39
CA GLU A 165 16.70 -7.63 0.21
C GLU A 165 16.73 -6.46 -0.77
N ILE A 166 16.67 -5.23 -0.23
CA ILE A 166 16.92 -3.99 -0.97
C ILE A 166 18.22 -3.39 -0.47
N LYS A 167 19.09 -2.95 -1.39
CA LYS A 167 20.42 -2.41 -1.10
C LYS A 167 20.62 -1.04 -1.75
N GLY A 168 21.52 -0.27 -1.17
CA GLY A 168 22.08 0.96 -1.73
C GLY A 168 22.75 1.81 -0.66
N ASP A 169 23.35 2.92 -1.07
CA ASP A 169 23.98 3.90 -0.17
C ASP A 169 23.15 5.19 -0.16
N GLY A 170 22.36 5.39 0.90
CA GLY A 170 21.45 6.53 1.06
C GLY A 170 20.17 6.45 0.21
N LEU A 171 20.24 5.97 -1.03
CA LEU A 171 19.10 5.67 -1.91
C LEU A 171 19.12 4.21 -2.35
N VAL A 172 18.00 3.70 -2.88
CA VAL A 172 17.96 2.38 -3.51
C VAL A 172 18.85 2.35 -4.75
N GLU A 173 19.67 1.31 -4.84
CA GLU A 173 20.51 1.03 -6.01
C GLU A 173 20.26 -0.37 -6.58
N LYS A 174 19.86 -1.33 -5.72
CA LYS A 174 19.69 -2.73 -6.09
C LYS A 174 18.58 -3.45 -5.35
N ALA A 175 17.98 -4.41 -6.03
CA ALA A 175 17.06 -5.39 -5.47
C ALA A 175 17.67 -6.80 -5.58
N VAL A 176 17.75 -7.52 -4.45
CA VAL A 176 18.17 -8.92 -4.42
C VAL A 176 16.94 -9.80 -4.55
N VAL A 177 16.92 -10.61 -5.59
CA VAL A 177 15.81 -11.50 -5.91
C VAL A 177 16.26 -12.95 -5.73
N LYS A 178 15.39 -13.77 -5.17
CA LYS A 178 15.61 -15.19 -4.98
C LYS A 178 14.60 -15.99 -5.77
N ASN A 179 15.08 -16.85 -6.65
CA ASN A 179 14.24 -17.84 -7.32
C ASN A 179 13.83 -18.93 -6.31
N ILE A 180 12.53 -19.16 -6.16
CA ILE A 180 11.96 -20.05 -5.14
C ILE A 180 12.05 -21.54 -5.53
N LYS A 181 12.30 -21.86 -6.81
CA LYS A 181 12.42 -23.23 -7.30
C LYS A 181 13.83 -23.79 -7.12
N ASN A 182 14.85 -23.01 -7.47
CA ASN A 182 16.24 -23.47 -7.43
C ASN A 182 17.06 -22.82 -6.28
N GLY A 183 16.52 -21.78 -5.63
CA GLY A 183 17.20 -21.07 -4.54
C GLY A 183 18.28 -20.08 -5.00
N GLU A 184 18.46 -19.91 -6.31
CA GLU A 184 19.43 -19.00 -6.91
C GLU A 184 19.08 -17.55 -6.57
N LYS A 185 20.11 -16.73 -6.34
CA LYS A 185 19.97 -15.31 -6.05
C LYS A 185 20.61 -14.49 -7.15
N SER A 186 19.94 -13.42 -7.54
CA SER A 186 20.43 -12.42 -8.48
C SER A 186 20.25 -11.01 -7.91
N GLU A 187 21.06 -10.08 -8.40
CA GLU A 187 20.90 -8.65 -8.11
C GLU A 187 20.36 -7.96 -9.36
N LEU A 188 19.36 -7.11 -9.17
CA LEU A 188 18.80 -6.24 -10.20
C LEU A 188 19.17 -4.80 -9.86
N ASP A 189 19.87 -4.12 -10.76
CA ASP A 189 20.11 -2.68 -10.64
C ASP A 189 18.78 -1.95 -10.83
N CYS A 190 18.40 -1.10 -9.87
CA CYS A 190 17.18 -0.31 -9.94
C CYS A 190 17.29 0.91 -9.02
N SER A 191 16.61 1.99 -9.40
CA SER A 191 16.54 3.20 -8.58
C SER A 191 15.33 3.20 -7.65
N GLY A 192 14.38 2.29 -7.85
CA GLY A 192 13.15 2.20 -7.05
C GLY A 192 12.58 0.79 -6.93
N VAL A 193 11.92 0.53 -5.80
CA VAL A 193 11.17 -0.69 -5.51
C VAL A 193 9.76 -0.33 -5.07
N PHE A 194 8.77 -0.80 -5.82
CA PHE A 194 7.36 -0.54 -5.58
C PHE A 194 6.67 -1.81 -5.08
N PHE A 195 6.00 -1.73 -3.93
CA PHE A 195 5.22 -2.82 -3.33
C PHE A 195 3.73 -2.59 -3.63
N LEU A 196 3.18 -3.35 -4.58
CA LEU A 196 1.86 -3.09 -5.19
C LEU A 196 0.95 -4.33 -5.23
#